data_AF-W6W9D9-F1
#
_entry.id   AF-W6W9D9-F1
#
_cell.length_a   1.000
_cell.length_b   1.000
_cell.length_c   1.000
_cell.angle_alpha   90.00
_cell.angle_beta   90.00
_cell.angle_gamma   90.00
#
_symmetry.space_group_name_H-M   'P 1'
#
loop_
_entity.id
_entity.type
_entity.pdbx_description
1 polymer ?
#
loop_
_entity_poly.entity_id
_entity_poly.type
_entity_poly.pdbx_seq_one_letter_code
_entity_poly.pdbx_strand_id
1 'polypeptide(L)'
;MPATILLPPSTNVFVTALTNAADLQKVTITVPGASPILWQGTGEGNHQIGSTFVMTPSGSQDVQATVDVQHSANGGNTWQESALLPGGCSIGTMNLQVLLSEDQVDRDYNDAVVQFLWWVPLS
;
A
#
# COMPACT_ATOMS: atom_id res chain seq x y z
N MET A 1 3.00 0.76 13.08
CA MET A 1 4.06 -0.24 12.81
C MET A 1 3.88 -0.66 11.37
N PRO A 2 4.95 -0.68 10.55
CA PRO A 2 4.85 -1.10 9.15
C PRO A 2 4.29 -2.53 9.01
N ALA A 3 3.50 -2.75 7.98
CA ALA A 3 3.03 -4.07 7.57
C ALA A 3 3.96 -4.71 6.55
N THR A 4 3.98 -6.04 6.50
CA THR A 4 4.69 -6.81 5.49
C THR A 4 3.70 -7.39 4.47
N ILE A 5 4.02 -7.21 3.18
CA ILE A 5 3.29 -7.74 2.03
C ILE A 5 4.22 -8.72 1.31
N LEU A 6 3.72 -9.93 1.04
CA LEU A 6 4.47 -10.94 0.29
C LEU A 6 4.11 -10.84 -1.18
N LEU A 7 5.12 -10.48 -1.99
CA LEU A 7 5.00 -10.35 -3.44
C LEU A 7 5.74 -11.50 -4.13
N PRO A 8 5.25 -12.02 -5.27
CA PRO A 8 6.00 -13.03 -6.01
C PRO A 8 7.32 -12.46 -6.57
N PRO A 9 8.36 -13.28 -6.75
CA PRO A 9 9.59 -12.84 -7.40
C PRO A 9 9.39 -12.60 -8.90
N SER A 10 10.29 -11.85 -9.52
CA SER A 10 10.34 -11.61 -10.99
C SER A 10 9.02 -11.13 -11.61
N THR A 11 8.23 -10.37 -10.85
CA THR A 11 6.86 -10.03 -11.22
C THR A 11 6.69 -8.52 -11.25
N ASN A 12 6.00 -8.05 -12.29
CA ASN A 12 5.58 -6.66 -12.35
C ASN A 12 4.30 -6.48 -11.53
N VAL A 13 4.39 -5.74 -10.42
CA VAL A 13 3.27 -5.49 -9.51
C VAL A 13 2.78 -4.06 -9.72
N PHE A 14 1.50 -3.91 -10.04
CA PHE A 14 0.85 -2.60 -10.03
C PHE A 14 0.50 -2.23 -8.59
N VAL A 15 0.97 -1.08 -8.15
CA VAL A 15 0.74 -0.56 -6.80
C VAL A 15 -0.03 0.75 -6.92
N THR A 16 -1.11 0.89 -6.16
CA THR A 16 -1.89 2.14 -6.09
C THR A 16 -2.23 2.46 -4.65
N ALA A 17 -2.33 3.74 -4.33
CA ALA A 17 -2.80 4.22 -3.04
C ALA A 17 -3.93 5.24 -3.22
N LEU A 18 -4.99 5.04 -2.45
CA LEU A 18 -6.14 5.92 -2.36
C LEU A 18 -6.27 6.46 -0.95
N THR A 19 -6.91 7.61 -0.78
CA THR A 19 -7.27 8.17 0.52
C THR A 19 -8.76 8.46 0.58
N ASN A 20 -9.31 8.35 1.78
CA ASN A 20 -10.66 8.71 2.11
C ASN A 20 -10.67 9.32 3.53
N ALA A 21 -9.88 10.38 3.68
CA ALA A 21 -9.68 11.05 4.96
C ALA A 21 -9.44 12.55 4.80
N ALA A 22 -9.95 13.32 5.75
CA ALA A 22 -9.65 14.75 5.88
C ALA A 22 -8.21 15.03 6.32
N ASP A 23 -7.59 14.11 7.07
CA ASP A 23 -6.19 14.22 7.48
C ASP A 23 -5.23 13.88 6.33
N LEU A 24 -4.04 14.48 6.35
CA LEU A 24 -3.01 14.19 5.35
C LEU A 24 -2.43 12.79 5.58
N GLN A 25 -2.57 11.92 4.59
CA GLN A 25 -2.02 10.57 4.59
C GLN A 25 -0.64 10.56 3.94
N LYS A 26 0.24 9.68 4.44
CA LYS A 26 1.57 9.40 3.88
C LYS A 26 1.78 7.90 3.83
N VAL A 27 2.02 7.41 2.63
CA VAL A 27 2.29 6.00 2.35
C VAL A 27 3.75 5.86 1.92
N THR A 28 4.50 5.03 2.65
CA THR A 28 5.88 4.66 2.33
C THR A 28 5.94 3.18 2.02
N ILE A 29 6.40 2.82 0.82
CA ILE A 29 6.51 1.42 0.38
C ILE A 29 7.97 1.14 0.06
N THR A 30 8.51 0.10 0.69
CA THR A 30 9.87 -0.38 0.41
C THR A 30 9.78 -1.78 -0.18
N VAL A 31 10.22 -1.92 -1.42
CA VAL A 31 10.37 -3.23 -2.09
C VAL A 31 11.86 -3.48 -2.28
N PRO A 32 12.40 -4.63 -1.83
CA PRO A 32 13.81 -4.97 -2.03
C PRO A 32 14.24 -4.82 -3.49
N GLY A 33 15.32 -4.08 -3.73
CA GLY A 33 15.85 -3.84 -5.09
C GLY A 33 15.16 -2.72 -5.88
N ALA A 34 14.14 -2.07 -5.33
CA ALA A 34 13.51 -0.87 -5.90
C ALA A 34 13.81 0.37 -5.05
N SER A 35 13.72 1.55 -5.67
CA SER A 35 13.70 2.81 -4.91
C SER A 35 12.45 2.88 -4.03
N PRO A 36 12.55 3.41 -2.79
CA PRO A 36 11.37 3.62 -1.95
C PRO A 36 10.33 4.48 -2.66
N ILE A 37 9.07 4.08 -2.51
CA ILE A 37 7.92 4.85 -3.01
C ILE A 37 7.38 5.65 -1.83
N LEU A 38 7.19 6.95 -2.05
CA LEU A 38 6.59 7.86 -1.08
C LEU A 38 5.47 8.63 -1.75
N TRP A 39 4.26 8.48 -1.23
CA TRP A 39 3.09 9.23 -1.66
C TRP A 39 2.44 9.93 -0.48
N GLN A 40 1.89 11.11 -0.74
CA GLN A 40 1.16 11.90 0.24
C GLN A 40 -0.07 12.51 -0.40
N GLY A 41 -1.15 12.58 0.34
CA GLY A 41 -2.36 13.23 -0.11
C GLY A 41 -3.48 13.14 0.92
N THR A 42 -4.54 13.89 0.69
CA THR A 42 -5.73 13.97 1.55
C THR A 42 -6.95 14.10 0.65
N GLY A 43 -8.11 13.73 1.15
CA GLY A 43 -9.38 13.87 0.47
C GLY A 43 -10.30 12.69 0.74
N GLU A 44 -11.60 12.98 0.69
CA GLU A 44 -12.67 12.00 0.76
C GLU A 44 -13.02 11.47 -0.65
N GLY A 45 -13.72 10.33 -0.72
CA GLY A 45 -14.25 9.76 -1.94
C GLY A 45 -13.24 8.95 -2.76
N ASN A 46 -12.33 8.23 -2.11
CA ASN A 46 -11.30 7.41 -2.74
C ASN A 46 -10.36 8.21 -3.66
N HIS A 47 -9.87 9.34 -3.18
CA HIS A 47 -8.95 10.18 -3.94
C HIS A 47 -7.61 9.45 -4.15
N GLN A 48 -7.17 9.30 -5.40
CA GLN A 48 -5.89 8.61 -5.68
C GLN A 48 -4.70 9.52 -5.37
N ILE A 49 -3.81 9.08 -4.48
CA ILE A 49 -2.61 9.83 -4.08
C ILE A 49 -1.34 9.37 -4.81
N GLY A 50 -1.38 8.18 -5.43
CA GLY A 50 -0.28 7.69 -6.24
C GLY A 50 -0.53 6.32 -6.85
N SER A 51 0.20 6.02 -7.92
CA SER A 51 0.23 4.70 -8.54
C SER A 51 1.54 4.49 -9.30
N THR A 52 2.07 3.27 -9.28
CA THR A 52 3.25 2.89 -10.06
C THR A 52 3.29 1.39 -10.29
N PHE A 53 4.09 0.96 -11.26
CA PHE A 53 4.56 -0.42 -11.33
C PHE A 53 5.86 -0.58 -10.54
N VAL A 54 6.03 -1.74 -9.91
CA VAL A 54 7.29 -2.17 -9.30
C VAL A 54 7.63 -3.56 -9.83
N MET A 55 8.84 -3.70 -10.36
CA MET A 55 9.40 -5.01 -10.69
C MET A 55 10.02 -5.61 -9.43
N THR A 56 9.54 -6.75 -8.98
CA THR A 56 10.17 -7.48 -7.88
C THR A 56 11.45 -8.17 -8.35
N PRO A 57 12.46 -8.32 -7.47
CA PRO A 57 13.73 -8.93 -7.83
C PRO A 57 13.55 -10.38 -8.28
N SER A 58 14.48 -10.83 -9.12
CA SER A 58 14.51 -12.22 -9.57
C SER A 58 14.81 -13.18 -8.43
N GLY A 59 14.18 -14.35 -8.41
CA GLY A 59 14.40 -15.36 -7.37
C GLY A 59 13.35 -16.47 -7.39
N SER A 60 13.45 -17.40 -6.44
CA SER A 60 12.51 -18.50 -6.24
C SER A 60 11.65 -18.36 -4.99
N GLN A 61 11.82 -17.28 -4.23
CA GLN A 61 11.13 -17.02 -2.96
C GLN A 61 10.33 -15.74 -3.05
N ASP A 62 9.28 -15.65 -2.23
CA ASP A 62 8.50 -14.42 -2.10
C ASP A 62 9.37 -13.26 -1.59
N VAL A 63 9.07 -12.07 -2.11
CA VAL A 63 9.72 -10.81 -1.79
C VAL A 63 8.90 -10.11 -0.71
N GLN A 64 9.55 -9.82 0.42
CA GLN A 64 8.94 -9.07 1.52
C GLN A 64 9.02 -7.57 1.22
N ALA A 65 7.89 -6.99 0.82
CA ALA A 65 7.71 -5.54 0.78
C ALA A 65 7.23 -5.05 2.16
N THR A 66 7.70 -3.88 2.58
CA THR A 66 7.18 -3.20 3.77
C THR A 66 6.34 -2.00 3.38
N VAL A 67 5.24 -1.80 4.07
CA VAL A 67 4.33 -0.67 3.87
C VAL A 67 4.12 0.02 5.21
N ASP A 68 4.43 1.30 5.24
CA ASP A 68 4.18 2.17 6.37
C ASP A 68 3.14 3.22 5.99
N VAL A 69 2.15 3.43 6.84
CA VAL A 69 1.10 4.43 6.63
C VAL A 69 1.01 5.29 7.88
N GLN A 70 1.13 6.59 7.66
CA GLN A 70 1.06 7.61 8.68
C GLN A 70 0.06 8.69 8.27
N HIS A 71 -0.57 9.31 9.25
CA HIS A 71 -1.48 10.45 9.05
C HIS A 71 -1.00 11.70 9.79
N SER A 72 -1.55 12.85 9.39
CA SER A 72 -1.23 14.15 9.97
C SER A 72 -2.41 15.11 9.95
N ALA A 73 -2.91 15.45 11.13
CA ALA A 73 -3.96 16.46 11.36
C ALA A 73 -3.49 17.92 11.23
N ASN A 74 -2.19 18.16 11.01
CA ASN A 74 -1.60 19.50 11.02
C ASN A 74 -0.76 19.80 9.79
N GLY A 75 -1.15 19.24 8.63
CA GLY A 75 -0.52 19.53 7.34
C GLY A 75 0.90 18.98 7.22
N GLY A 76 1.21 17.88 7.89
CA GLY A 76 2.50 17.19 7.80
C GLY A 76 3.56 17.64 8.80
N ASN A 77 3.25 18.53 9.74
CA ASN A 77 4.19 18.97 10.78
C ASN A 77 4.51 17.86 11.78
N THR A 78 3.52 17.04 12.13
CA THR A 78 3.69 15.84 12.96
C THR A 78 2.99 14.66 12.30
N TRP A 79 3.61 13.49 12.37
CA TRP A 79 3.11 12.25 11.79
C TRP A 79 2.82 11.23 12.88
N GLN A 80 1.67 10.57 12.74
CA GLN A 80 1.24 9.50 13.63
C GLN A 80 1.04 8.23 12.81
N GLU A 81 1.38 7.09 13.39
CA GLU A 81 1.18 5.78 12.78
C GLU A 81 -0.31 5.47 12.69
N SER A 82 -0.77 5.07 11.51
CA SER A 82 -2.11 4.52 11.34
C SER A 82 -2.14 3.05 11.78
N ALA A 83 -3.28 2.59 12.30
CA ALA A 83 -3.52 1.17 12.50
C ALA A 83 -3.72 0.50 11.14
N LEU A 84 -3.14 -0.69 10.94
CA LEU A 84 -3.11 -1.35 9.64
C LEU A 84 -3.89 -2.66 9.68
N LEU A 85 -4.69 -2.91 8.64
CA LEU A 85 -5.45 -4.14 8.44
C LEU A 85 -5.14 -4.72 7.05
N PRO A 86 -4.40 -5.84 6.96
CA PRO A 86 -4.13 -6.48 5.69
C PRO A 86 -5.35 -7.27 5.19
N GLY A 87 -5.47 -7.38 3.87
CA GLY A 87 -6.49 -8.18 3.20
C GLY A 87 -6.05 -8.57 1.79
N GLY A 88 -6.93 -9.28 1.07
CA GLY A 88 -6.68 -9.63 -0.31
C GLY A 88 -7.49 -10.83 -0.80
N CYS A 89 -7.38 -11.11 -2.09
CA CYS A 89 -7.95 -12.29 -2.72
C CYS A 89 -7.20 -12.64 -4.01
N SER A 90 -7.42 -13.87 -4.49
CA SER A 90 -6.94 -14.34 -5.78
C SER A 90 -8.12 -14.79 -6.63
N ILE A 91 -8.14 -14.41 -7.90
CA ILE A 91 -9.17 -14.79 -8.87
C ILE A 91 -8.47 -15.33 -10.12
N GLY A 92 -8.42 -16.65 -10.25
CA GLY A 92 -7.63 -17.30 -11.29
C GLY A 92 -6.15 -16.96 -11.15
N THR A 93 -5.57 -16.30 -12.15
CA THR A 93 -4.16 -15.84 -12.11
C THR A 93 -3.98 -14.44 -11.55
N MET A 94 -5.06 -13.68 -11.39
CA MET A 94 -5.03 -12.34 -10.82
C MET A 94 -4.94 -12.42 -9.30
N ASN A 95 -4.06 -11.63 -8.70
CA ASN A 95 -3.90 -11.54 -7.26
C ASN A 95 -4.00 -10.08 -6.84
N LEU A 96 -4.80 -9.82 -5.82
CA LEU A 96 -4.97 -8.53 -5.18
C LEU A 96 -4.62 -8.69 -3.70
N GLN A 97 -3.59 -8.00 -3.24
CA GLN A 97 -3.39 -7.74 -1.81
C GLN A 97 -3.71 -6.29 -1.51
N VAL A 98 -4.31 -6.04 -0.37
CA VAL A 98 -4.65 -4.70 0.09
C VAL A 98 -4.15 -4.48 1.50
N LEU A 99 -3.81 -3.24 1.80
CA LEU A 99 -3.56 -2.77 3.14
C LEU A 99 -4.47 -1.58 3.41
N LEU A 100 -5.32 -1.73 4.41
CA LEU A 100 -6.28 -0.75 4.86
C LEU A 100 -5.69 -0.03 6.08
N SER A 101 -5.90 1.27 6.22
CA SER A 101 -5.40 2.04 7.36
C SER A 101 -6.52 2.78 8.10
N GLU A 102 -6.29 2.99 9.38
CA GLU A 102 -7.17 3.71 10.31
C GLU A 102 -6.38 4.76 11.11
N ASP A 103 -6.84 6.00 11.15
CA ASP A 103 -6.27 7.17 11.83
C ASP A 103 -6.75 7.33 13.29
N GLN A 104 -7.58 6.38 13.75
CA GLN A 104 -8.03 6.13 15.12
C GLN A 104 -9.28 6.91 15.56
N VAL A 105 -10.05 7.46 14.63
CA VAL A 105 -11.26 8.24 14.94
C VAL A 105 -12.53 7.41 14.85
N ASP A 106 -12.80 6.72 13.74
CA ASP A 106 -14.11 6.15 13.44
C ASP A 106 -14.13 4.66 13.06
N ARG A 107 -12.95 4.04 12.88
CA ARG A 107 -12.77 2.59 12.69
C ARG A 107 -13.36 2.07 11.38
N ASP A 108 -13.40 2.90 10.34
CA ASP A 108 -13.84 2.48 9.03
C ASP A 108 -12.72 1.83 8.18
N TYR A 109 -11.46 2.00 8.59
CA TYR A 109 -10.26 1.46 7.95
C TYR A 109 -10.14 1.85 6.47
N ASN A 110 -10.52 3.06 6.08
CA ASN A 110 -10.37 3.50 4.69
C ASN A 110 -9.57 4.80 4.49
N ASP A 111 -8.98 5.36 5.55
CA ASP A 111 -8.24 6.63 5.49
C ASP A 111 -7.17 6.64 4.40
N ALA A 112 -6.41 5.54 4.32
CA ALA A 112 -5.61 5.20 3.17
C ALA A 112 -5.75 3.71 2.84
N VAL A 113 -5.86 3.43 1.54
CA VAL A 113 -5.96 2.08 0.99
C VAL A 113 -4.83 1.88 0.00
N VAL A 114 -3.92 0.96 0.31
CA VAL A 114 -2.83 0.57 -0.59
C VAL A 114 -3.17 -0.76 -1.23
N GLN A 115 -3.11 -0.85 -2.55
CA GLN A 115 -3.43 -2.05 -3.32
C GLN A 115 -2.21 -2.51 -4.11
N PHE A 116 -1.99 -3.83 -4.11
CA PHE A 116 -0.97 -4.53 -4.87
C PHE A 116 -1.67 -5.52 -5.80
N LEU A 117 -1.54 -5.33 -7.10
CA LEU A 117 -2.20 -6.12 -8.13
C LEU A 117 -1.16 -6.72 -9.07
N TRP A 118 -1.23 -8.03 -9.28
CA TRP A 118 -0.37 -8.73 -10.23
C TRP A 118 -1.05 -9.95 -10.83
N TRP A 119 -0.42 -10.50 -11.87
CA TRP A 119 -0.85 -11.73 -12.53
C TRP A 119 0.27 -12.77 -12.49
N VAL A 120 -0.10 -14.01 -12.20
CA VAL A 120 0.79 -15.17 -12.37
C VAL A 120 0.66 -15.67 -13.81
N PRO A 121 1.76 -15.82 -14.57
CA PRO A 121 1.68 -16.38 -15.92
C PRO A 121 1.08 -17.79 -15.91
N LEU A 122 0.23 -18.09 -16.90
CA LEU A 122 -0.17 -19.45 -17.19
C LEU A 122 0.99 -20.18 -17.87
N SER A 123 1.36 -21.34 -17.35
CA SER A 123 2.32 -22.27 -17.96
C SER A 123 1.73 -23.00 -19.15
#